data_AF-A0A964ZFT5-F1
#
_entry.id   AF-A0A964ZFT5-F1
#
_cell.length_a   1.000
_cell.length_b   1.000
_cell.length_c   1.000
_cell.angle_alpha   90.00
_cell.angle_beta   90.00
_cell.angle_gamma   90.00
#
_symmetry.space_group_name_H-M   'P 1'
#
loop_
_entity.id
_entity.type
_entity.pdbx_description
1 polymer ?
#
loop_
_entity_poly.entity_id
_entity_poly.type
_entity_poly.pdbx_seq_one_letter_code
_entity_poly.pdbx_strand_id
1 'polypeptide(L)' 'SGSLSPAEAIGVIGNGLALAAHFGTGRLEPLDLAAALRGVVIRDPEADLPAWREYLDNVLRHREGWDDLYQALGEREEEV' A
#
# COMPACT_ATOMS: atom_id res chain seq x y z
N SER A 1 -16.93 2.87 -9.86
CA SER A 1 -15.77 2.48 -10.69
C SER A 1 -14.64 2.11 -9.74
N GLY A 2 -13.90 1.02 -10.01
CA GLY A 2 -12.98 0.40 -9.04
C GLY A 2 -11.54 0.28 -9.55
N SER A 3 -11.00 1.33 -10.16
CA SER A 3 -9.61 1.38 -10.63
C SER A 3 -8.99 2.73 -10.29
N LEU A 4 -7.70 2.72 -9.94
CA LEU A 4 -6.89 3.93 -9.80
C LEU A 4 -6.92 4.74 -11.11
N SER A 5 -7.16 6.04 -11.00
CA SER A 5 -6.96 6.98 -12.10
C SER A 5 -5.45 7.21 -12.36
N PRO A 6 -5.07 7.71 -13.54
CA PRO A 6 -3.68 8.07 -13.82
C PRO A 6 -3.11 9.08 -12.82
N ALA A 7 -3.92 10.05 -12.38
CA ALA A 7 -3.51 11.06 -11.42
C ALA A 7 -3.21 10.45 -10.04
N GLU A 8 -4.07 9.53 -9.58
CA GLU A 8 -3.84 8.81 -8.32
C GLU A 8 -2.61 7.90 -8.41
N ALA A 9 -2.41 7.21 -9.53
CA ALA A 9 -1.23 6.37 -9.74
C ALA A 9 0.08 7.19 -9.70
N ILE A 10 0.10 8.36 -10.37
CA ILE A 10 1.24 9.29 -10.29
C ILE A 10 1.44 9.77 -8.85
N GLY A 11 0.36 10.10 -8.14
CA GLY A 11 0.40 10.51 -6.74
C GLY A 11 1.01 9.45 -5.82
N VAL A 12 0.63 8.18 -5.99
CA VAL A 12 1.18 7.05 -5.23
C VAL A 12 2.69 6.92 -5.44
N ILE A 13 3.15 6.93 -6.70
CA ILE A 13 4.57 6.82 -7.02
C ILE A 13 5.35 8.04 -6.52
N GLY A 14 4.81 9.25 -6.71
CA GLY A 14 5.44 10.48 -6.26
C GLY A 14 5.61 10.52 -4.74
N ASN A 15 4.58 10.10 -3.99
CA ASN A 15 4.66 10.00 -2.53
C ASN A 15 5.67 8.94 -2.10
N GLY A 16 5.62 7.74 -2.69
CA GLY A 16 6.58 6.67 -2.39
C GLY A 16 8.03 7.11 -2.64
N LEU A 17 8.30 7.81 -3.75
CA LEU A 17 9.64 8.35 -4.03
C LEU A 17 10.07 9.41 -3.01
N ALA A 18 9.16 10.26 -2.54
CA ALA A 18 9.46 11.23 -1.51
C ALA A 18 9.79 10.54 -0.17
N LEU A 19 9.03 9.52 0.23
CA LEU A 19 9.31 8.72 1.42
C LEU A 19 10.67 8.02 1.32
N ALA A 20 10.95 7.38 0.19
CA ALA A 20 12.23 6.74 -0.08
C ALA A 20 13.42 7.72 0.04
N ALA A 21 13.27 8.93 -0.51
CA ALA A 21 14.32 9.95 -0.53
C ALA A 21 14.57 10.59 0.84
N HIS A 22 13.53 10.77 1.66
CA HIS A 22 13.63 11.49 2.93
C HIS A 22 13.77 10.59 4.16
N PHE A 23 13.21 9.38 4.12
CA PHE A 23 13.10 8.49 5.27
C PHE A 23 13.59 7.06 4.98
N GLY A 24 13.70 6.67 3.70
CA GLY A 24 14.10 5.33 3.27
C GLY A 24 15.56 5.24 2.80
N THR A 25 15.78 4.35 1.84
CA THR A 25 17.11 4.01 1.31
C THR A 25 17.54 4.86 0.11
N GLY A 26 16.71 5.82 -0.29
CA GLY A 26 16.84 6.55 -1.57
C GLY A 26 16.40 5.73 -2.79
N ARG A 27 15.92 4.50 -2.59
CA ARG A 27 15.27 3.65 -3.62
C ARG A 27 13.83 3.40 -3.21
N LEU A 28 12.94 3.29 -4.19
CA LEU A 28 11.54 2.98 -3.92
C LEU A 28 11.43 1.53 -3.43
N GLU A 29 11.14 1.36 -2.15
CA GLU A 29 10.98 0.05 -1.51
C GLU A 29 9.47 -0.27 -1.30
N PRO A 30 9.10 -1.55 -1.07
CA PRO A 30 7.71 -1.95 -0.84
C PRO A 30 7.01 -1.17 0.30
N LEU A 31 7.74 -0.81 1.35
CA LEU A 31 7.22 -0.05 2.49
C LEU A 31 6.79 1.38 2.11
N ASP A 32 7.56 2.03 1.25
CA ASP A 32 7.25 3.38 0.76
C ASP A 32 5.98 3.35 -0.11
N LEU A 33 5.87 2.32 -0.94
CA LEU A 33 4.70 2.12 -1.79
C LEU A 33 3.46 1.75 -0.97
N ALA A 34 3.61 0.93 0.06
CA ALA A 34 2.51 0.48 0.92
C ALA A 34 1.84 1.63 1.66
N ALA A 35 2.64 2.57 2.19
CA ALA A 35 2.12 3.77 2.84
C ALA A 35 1.28 4.63 1.88
N ALA A 36 1.77 4.83 0.66
CA ALA A 36 1.11 5.64 -0.35
C ALA A 36 -0.16 4.96 -0.93
N LEU A 37 -0.11 3.64 -1.18
CA LEU A 37 -1.25 2.87 -1.69
C LEU A 37 -2.41 2.84 -0.70
N ARG A 38 -2.14 2.55 0.58
CA ARG A 38 -3.19 2.46 1.60
C ARG A 38 -3.96 3.77 1.71
N GLY A 39 -3.27 4.91 1.67
CA GLY A 39 -3.89 6.24 1.74
C GLY A 39 -4.79 6.60 0.56
N VAL A 40 -4.66 5.90 -0.57
CA VAL A 40 -5.52 6.12 -1.75
C VAL A 40 -6.66 5.10 -1.84
N VAL A 41 -6.42 3.87 -1.37
CA VAL A 41 -7.42 2.80 -1.43
C VAL A 41 -8.43 2.90 -0.30
N ILE A 42 -7.97 3.20 0.92
CA ILE A 42 -8.83 3.29 2.11
C ILE A 42 -9.37 4.71 2.25
N ARG A 43 -10.68 4.87 2.10
CA ARG A 43 -11.38 6.17 2.27
C ARG A 43 -12.13 6.23 3.60
N ASP A 44 -12.79 5.13 3.95
CA ASP A 44 -13.47 4.94 5.22
C ASP A 44 -12.90 3.69 5.89
N PRO A 45 -12.08 3.84 6.95
CA PRO A 45 -11.45 2.71 7.62
C PRO A 45 -12.45 1.66 8.13
N GLU A 46 -13.62 2.06 8.61
CA GLU A 46 -14.60 1.11 9.15
C GLU A 46 -15.21 0.25 8.05
N ALA A 47 -15.48 0.85 6.90
CA ALA A 47 -16.07 0.17 5.76
C ALA A 47 -15.05 -0.59 4.90
N ASP A 48 -13.85 -0.04 4.69
CA ASP A 48 -12.90 -0.51 3.69
C ASP A 48 -11.87 -1.50 4.25
N LEU A 49 -11.47 -1.39 5.51
CA LEU A 49 -10.45 -2.28 6.10
C LEU A 49 -10.85 -3.77 6.10
N PRO A 50 -12.11 -4.17 6.36
CA PRO A 50 -12.48 -5.57 6.28
C PRO A 50 -12.21 -6.19 4.91
N ALA A 51 -12.66 -5.52 3.83
CA ALA A 51 -12.45 -5.99 2.45
C ALA A 51 -10.97 -5.94 2.04
N TRP A 52 -10.24 -4.92 2.51
CA TRP A 52 -8.80 -4.81 2.29
C TRP A 52 -8.04 -5.99 2.89
N ARG A 53 -8.30 -6.33 4.17
CA ARG A 53 -7.68 -7.47 4.85
C ARG A 53 -7.98 -8.78 4.15
N GLU A 54 -9.24 -8.98 3.77
CA GLU A 54 -9.65 -10.18 3.03
C GLU A 54 -8.90 -10.31 1.70
N TYR A 55 -8.70 -9.21 0.96
CA TYR A 55 -7.90 -9.21 -0.25
C TYR A 55 -6.41 -9.51 0.02
N LEU A 56 -5.81 -8.90 1.05
CA LEU A 56 -4.43 -9.18 1.41
C LEU A 56 -4.23 -10.66 1.73
N ASP A 57 -5.10 -11.24 2.57
CA ASP A 57 -4.96 -12.61 3.05
C ASP A 57 -5.31 -13.67 2.01
N ASN A 58 -6.34 -13.44 1.21
CA ASN A 58 -6.84 -14.46 0.29
C ASN A 58 -6.27 -14.31 -1.12
N VAL A 59 -5.87 -13.10 -1.54
CA VAL A 59 -5.36 -12.85 -2.89
C VAL A 59 -3.88 -12.52 -2.88
N LEU A 60 -3.46 -11.50 -2.12
CA LEU A 60 -2.10 -10.98 -2.22
C LEU A 60 -1.06 -11.95 -1.64
N ARG A 61 -1.36 -12.52 -0.46
CA ARG A 61 -0.52 -13.51 0.23
C ARG A 61 -0.17 -14.72 -0.64
N HIS A 62 -1.06 -15.09 -1.56
CA HIS A 62 -0.89 -16.26 -2.43
C HIS A 62 -0.27 -15.91 -3.80
N ARG A 63 0.04 -14.63 -4.05
CA ARG A 63 0.62 -14.17 -5.31
C ARG A 63 2.14 -14.28 -5.27
N GLU A 64 2.68 -15.13 -6.14
CA GLU A 64 4.13 -15.34 -6.26
C GLU A 64 4.87 -14.02 -6.54
N GLY A 65 5.94 -13.78 -5.77
CA GLY A 65 6.81 -12.60 -5.93
C GLY A 65 6.27 -11.30 -5.31
N TRP A 66 5.23 -11.38 -4.47
CA TRP A 66 4.61 -10.23 -3.82
C TRP A 66 4.68 -10.31 -2.28
N ASP A 67 5.50 -11.20 -1.74
CA ASP A 67 5.61 -11.45 -0.30
C ASP A 67 6.03 -10.18 0.46
N ASP A 68 7.00 -9.45 -0.07
CA ASP A 68 7.52 -8.19 0.48
C ASP A 68 6.44 -7.09 0.52
N LEU A 69 5.65 -6.96 -0.54
CA LEU A 69 4.54 -6.01 -0.57
C LEU A 69 3.39 -6.45 0.35
N TYR A 70 3.10 -7.75 0.44
CA TYR A 70 2.11 -8.28 1.37
C TYR A 70 2.47 -7.97 2.82
N GLN A 71 3.73 -8.19 3.22
CA GLN A 71 4.21 -7.83 4.55
C GLN A 71 4.08 -6.32 4.79
N ALA A 72 4.58 -5.49 3.87
CA ALA A 72 4.56 -4.03 4.00
C ALA A 72 3.14 -3.44 4.10
N LEU A 73 2.16 -4.02 3.40
CA LEU A 73 0.76 -3.60 3.46
C LEU A 73 0.04 -4.08 4.74
N GLY A 74 0.56 -5.13 5.39
CA GLY A 74 0.04 -5.67 6.66
C GLY A 74 0.59 -5.01 7.92
N GLU A 75 1.84 -4.50 7.90
CA GLU A 75 2.54 -3.96 9.09
C GLU A 75 1.88 -2.72 9.71
N ARG A 76 1.11 -1.92 8.95
CA ARG A 76 0.54 -0.64 9.45
C ARG A 76 -0.72 -0.80 10.32
N GLU A 77 -0.92 -1.98 10.92
CA GLU A 77 -2.01 -2.25 11.87
C GLU A 77 -1.55 -2.35 13.33
N GLU A 78 -0.25 -2.37 13.60
CA GLU A 78 0.28 -2.54 14.98
C GLU A 78 0.51 -1.22 15.75
N GLU A 79 0.38 -0.05 15.13
CA GLU A 79 0.34 1.23 15.87
C GLU A 79 -1.08 1.50 16.39
N VAL A 80 -1.39 0.91 17.55
CA VAL A 80 -2.46 1.34 18.47
C VAL A 80 -1.85 2.19 19.58
#